data_AF-A0A4R1R9C9-F1
#
_entry.id   AF-A0A4R1R9C9-F1
#
_cell.length_a   1.000
_cell.length_b   1.000
_cell.length_c   1.000
_cell.angle_alpha   90.00
_cell.angle_beta   90.00
_cell.angle_gamma   90.00
#
_symmetry.space_group_name_H-M   'P 1'
#
loop_
_entity.id
_entity.type
_entity.pdbx_description
1 polymer ?
#
loop_
_entity_poly.entity_id
_entity_poly.type
_entity_poly.pdbx_seq_one_letter_code
_entity_poly.pdbx_strand_id
1 'polypeptide(L)'
;MARLVILSMLQRRPMHGYEMQQLIQEEKMEQWLNILSGSIYFALNQMEKEGLIRTDSEERTGNRIRKIYAITDEGRRVYRELLRAALLASPHSLKSDFSFALGDAQFLAAEERDRLLCQNMRHLEELQRLWQAGLAVKADHHPAVKALLENDLAMIRNDLRFLGKLREIYAGASADGASFQPVRATHFLIRTTGAYRENSFSYEETVAIGEHENSQWWAWFHSQPAAEFFQRAGAAAVGECFTIADPQSKTVTEIVAIVKA
;
A
#
# COMPACT_ATOMS: atom_id res chain seq x y z
N MET A 1 3.75 -5.10 8.39
CA MET A 1 4.01 -3.89 9.19
C MET A 1 4.33 -4.16 10.66
N ALA A 2 3.59 -5.02 11.38
CA ALA A 2 3.85 -5.34 12.79
C ALA A 2 5.32 -5.64 13.15
N ARG A 3 6.02 -6.43 12.32
CA ARG A 3 7.45 -6.76 12.51
C ARG A 3 8.35 -5.52 12.55
N LEU A 4 8.15 -4.56 11.64
CA LEU A 4 8.94 -3.33 11.60
C LEU A 4 8.75 -2.51 12.89
N VAL A 5 7.52 -2.41 13.38
CA VAL A 5 7.18 -1.70 14.63
C VAL A 5 7.82 -2.39 15.83
N ILE A 6 7.64 -3.71 15.97
CA ILE A 6 8.20 -4.49 17.08
C ILE A 6 9.74 -4.39 17.09
N LEU A 7 10.40 -4.62 15.95
CA LEU A 7 11.86 -4.51 15.86
C LEU A 7 12.32 -3.08 16.14
N SER A 8 11.58 -2.05 15.71
CA SER A 8 11.86 -0.64 16.05
C SER A 8 11.82 -0.41 17.57
N MET A 9 10.82 -0.93 18.27
CA MET A 9 10.72 -0.84 19.73
C MET A 9 11.90 -1.54 20.41
N LEU A 10 12.18 -2.78 20.01
CA LEU A 10 13.26 -3.60 20.57
C LEU A 10 14.67 -3.09 20.21
N GLN A 11 14.80 -2.34 19.11
CA GLN A 11 16.02 -1.62 18.74
C GLN A 11 16.37 -0.54 19.77
N ARG A 12 15.37 0.07 20.44
CA ARG A 12 15.57 1.09 21.48
C ARG A 12 15.91 0.48 22.83
N ARG A 13 15.20 -0.57 23.25
CA ARG A 13 15.48 -1.35 24.47
C ARG A 13 14.72 -2.69 24.49
N PRO A 14 15.15 -3.68 25.29
CA PRO A 14 14.32 -4.85 25.60
C PRO A 14 12.98 -4.44 26.22
N MET A 15 11.90 -5.16 25.87
CA MET A 15 10.52 -4.86 26.29
C MET A 15 9.67 -6.12 26.45
N HIS A 16 8.64 -6.02 27.28
CA HIS A 16 7.58 -7.03 27.34
C HIS A 16 6.60 -6.90 26.18
N GLY A 17 6.00 -8.01 25.75
CA GLY A 17 4.92 -7.98 24.75
C GLY A 17 3.72 -7.11 25.17
N TYR A 18 3.39 -7.10 26.47
CA TYR A 18 2.33 -6.25 27.02
C TYR A 18 2.68 -4.77 26.96
N GLU A 19 3.93 -4.42 27.29
CA GLU A 19 4.41 -3.04 27.21
C GLU A 19 4.39 -2.52 25.78
N MET A 20 4.83 -3.33 24.81
CA MET A 20 4.70 -3.00 23.38
C MET A 20 3.23 -2.79 22.98
N GLN A 21 2.32 -3.61 23.50
CA GLN A 21 0.88 -3.47 23.26
C GLN A 21 0.32 -2.17 23.83
N GLN A 22 0.71 -1.80 25.05
CA GLN A 22 0.29 -0.53 25.66
C GLN A 22 0.79 0.66 24.86
N LEU A 23 2.07 0.66 24.45
CA LEU A 23 2.63 1.73 23.62
C LEU A 23 1.85 1.91 22.30
N ILE A 24 1.45 0.81 21.66
CA ILE A 24 0.64 0.85 20.42
C ILE A 24 -0.72 1.51 20.66
N GLN A 25 -1.34 1.25 21.81
CA GLN A 25 -2.65 1.79 22.17
C GLN A 25 -2.57 3.27 22.61
N GLU A 26 -1.60 3.59 23.48
CA GLU A 26 -1.38 4.93 24.03
C GLU A 26 -1.03 5.94 22.93
N GLU A 27 -0.16 5.55 21.99
CA GLU A 27 0.22 6.36 20.83
C GLU A 27 -0.79 6.31 19.67
N LYS A 28 -1.92 5.61 19.88
CA LYS A 28 -2.98 5.39 18.89
C LYS A 28 -2.43 4.93 17.54
N MET A 29 -1.41 4.07 17.57
CA MET A 29 -0.69 3.65 16.36
C MET A 29 -1.62 2.98 15.34
N GLU A 30 -2.67 2.31 15.78
CA GLU A 30 -3.66 1.68 14.90
C GLU A 30 -4.42 2.69 14.01
N GLN A 31 -4.41 3.98 14.35
CA GLN A 31 -5.07 5.04 13.56
C GLN A 31 -4.23 5.50 12.36
N TRP A 32 -2.91 5.27 12.40
CA TRP A 32 -1.98 5.80 11.39
C TRP A 32 -0.93 4.77 10.91
N LEU A 33 -0.91 3.57 11.50
CA LEU A 33 -0.17 2.40 11.04
C LEU A 33 -1.12 1.25 10.82
N ASN A 34 -0.85 0.45 9.79
CA ASN A 34 -1.51 -0.84 9.59
C ASN A 34 -0.96 -1.89 10.58
N ILE A 35 -1.34 -1.75 11.85
CA ILE A 35 -1.00 -2.66 12.94
C ILE A 35 -2.23 -2.85 13.83
N LEU A 36 -2.44 -4.09 14.29
CA LEU A 36 -3.45 -4.41 15.29
C LEU A 36 -2.74 -4.83 16.56
N SER A 37 -3.06 -4.23 17.70
CA SER A 37 -2.49 -4.55 19.01
C SER A 37 -2.67 -6.04 19.36
N GLY A 38 -3.78 -6.65 18.95
CA GLY A 38 -4.03 -8.09 19.11
C GLY A 38 -3.07 -9.01 18.34
N SER A 39 -2.38 -8.49 17.31
CA SER A 39 -1.46 -9.28 16.47
C SER A 39 -0.04 -9.40 17.04
N ILE A 40 0.29 -8.66 18.11
CA ILE A 40 1.66 -8.54 18.63
C ILE A 40 2.19 -9.89 19.10
N TYR A 41 1.42 -10.63 19.91
CA TYR A 41 1.90 -11.90 20.48
C TYR A 41 2.12 -12.97 19.41
N PHE A 42 1.28 -12.98 18.36
CA PHE A 42 1.49 -13.84 17.20
C PHE A 42 2.80 -13.48 16.49
N ALA A 43 3.03 -12.19 16.24
CA ALA A 43 4.26 -11.70 15.61
C ALA A 43 5.50 -12.00 16.46
N LEU A 44 5.45 -11.79 17.78
CA LEU A 44 6.55 -12.10 18.70
C LEU A 44 6.93 -13.59 18.67
N ASN A 45 5.95 -14.48 18.75
CA ASN A 45 6.19 -15.93 18.70
C ASN A 45 6.86 -16.32 17.36
N GLN A 46 6.37 -15.77 16.25
CA GLN A 46 6.95 -16.04 14.94
C GLN A 46 8.36 -15.48 14.79
N MET A 47 8.61 -14.26 15.28
CA MET A 47 9.93 -13.63 15.22
C MET A 47 10.96 -14.30 16.14
N GLU A 48 10.53 -14.85 17.28
CA GLU A 48 11.39 -15.65 18.17
C GLU A 48 11.82 -16.95 17.48
N LYS A 49 10.88 -17.65 16.83
CA LYS A 49 11.17 -18.87 16.05
C LYS A 49 12.12 -18.62 14.87
N GLU A 50 12.00 -17.45 14.23
CA GLU A 50 12.88 -17.02 13.15
C GLU A 50 14.24 -16.50 13.63
N GLY A 51 14.49 -16.43 14.95
CA GLY A 51 15.75 -15.95 15.51
C GLY A 51 15.97 -14.43 15.38
N LEU A 52 14.92 -13.67 15.07
CA LEU A 52 14.99 -12.20 14.95
C LEU A 52 14.95 -11.49 16.31
N ILE A 53 14.36 -12.15 17.28
CA ILE A 53 14.33 -11.73 18.67
C ILE A 53 14.66 -12.94 19.54
N ARG A 54 15.07 -12.68 20.78
CA ARG A 54 15.31 -13.70 21.80
C ARG A 54 14.66 -13.30 23.11
N THR A 55 14.36 -14.27 23.96
CA THR A 55 14.07 -14.01 25.37
C THR A 55 15.36 -13.52 26.04
N ASP A 56 15.34 -12.29 26.55
CA ASP A 56 16.45 -11.66 27.26
C ASP A 56 16.44 -12.02 28.75
N SER A 57 15.24 -11.99 29.34
CA SER A 57 14.99 -12.44 30.70
C SER A 57 13.53 -12.84 30.88
N GLU A 58 13.24 -13.48 32.01
CA GLU A 58 11.89 -13.83 32.41
C GLU A 58 11.60 -13.22 33.79
N GLU A 59 10.51 -12.47 33.88
CA GLU A 59 10.02 -11.93 35.13
C GLU A 59 8.89 -12.80 35.67
N ARG A 60 8.94 -13.10 36.96
CA ARG A 60 7.90 -13.89 37.63
C ARG A 60 7.10 -13.01 38.57
N THR A 61 5.80 -12.90 38.30
CA THR A 61 4.83 -12.27 39.21
C THR A 61 3.84 -13.33 39.65
N GLY A 62 4.06 -13.92 40.83
CA GLY A 62 3.31 -15.08 41.31
C GLY A 62 3.50 -16.31 40.41
N ASN A 63 2.40 -16.83 39.85
CA ASN A 63 2.43 -17.97 38.92
C ASN A 63 2.60 -17.58 37.45
N ARG A 64 2.63 -16.28 37.12
CA ARG A 64 2.75 -15.82 35.74
C ARG A 64 4.21 -15.49 35.41
N ILE A 65 4.72 -16.14 34.36
CA ILE A 65 6.02 -15.82 33.75
C ILE A 65 5.79 -14.83 32.61
N ARG A 66 6.56 -13.74 32.58
CA ARG A 66 6.55 -12.72 31.54
C ARG A 66 7.92 -12.66 30.89
N LYS A 67 7.98 -12.96 29.59
CA LYS A 67 9.21 -12.82 28.81
C LYS A 67 9.50 -11.34 28.53
N ILE A 68 10.76 -10.95 28.70
CA ILE A 68 11.34 -9.74 28.10
C ILE A 68 12.02 -10.17 26.81
N TYR A 69 11.68 -9.50 25.71
CA TYR A 69 12.30 -9.78 24.42
C TYR A 69 13.41 -8.77 24.14
N ALA A 70 14.49 -9.23 23.51
CA ALA A 70 15.54 -8.39 22.95
C ALA A 70 15.75 -8.70 21.46
N ILE A 71 16.13 -7.70 20.68
CA ILE A 71 16.46 -7.84 19.26
C ILE A 71 17.82 -8.56 19.10
N THR A 72 17.91 -9.50 18.15
CA THR A 72 19.18 -10.15 17.77
C THR A 72 19.88 -9.35 16.67
N ASP A 73 21.15 -9.66 16.36
CA ASP A 73 21.87 -9.00 15.26
C ASP A 73 21.18 -9.21 13.92
N GLU A 74 20.63 -10.41 13.71
CA GLU A 74 19.81 -10.74 12.55
C GLU A 74 18.51 -9.93 12.54
N GLY A 75 17.84 -9.77 13.69
CA GLY A 75 16.70 -8.86 13.82
C GLY A 75 17.04 -7.41 13.47
N ARG A 76 18.23 -6.92 13.84
CA ARG A 76 18.70 -5.56 13.47
C ARG A 76 18.94 -5.43 11.97
N ARG A 77 19.44 -6.48 11.31
CA ARG A 77 19.60 -6.53 9.85
C ARG A 77 18.23 -6.43 9.16
N VAL A 78 17.29 -7.30 9.55
CA VAL A 78 15.92 -7.32 9.03
C VAL A 78 15.19 -6.00 9.30
N TYR A 79 15.37 -5.38 10.47
CA TYR A 79 14.82 -4.06 10.78
C TYR A 79 15.23 -3.01 9.74
N ARG A 80 16.52 -2.94 9.41
CA ARG A 80 17.03 -1.98 8.41
C ARG A 80 16.49 -2.26 7.01
N GLU A 81 16.32 -3.53 6.64
CA GLU A 81 15.72 -3.91 5.35
C GLU A 81 14.26 -3.50 5.26
N LEU A 82 13.46 -3.82 6.28
CA LEU A 82 12.07 -3.42 6.36
C LEU A 82 11.91 -1.90 6.38
N LEU A 83 12.80 -1.17 7.06
CA LEU A 83 12.79 0.29 7.08
C LEU A 83 13.06 0.88 5.69
N ARG A 84 14.07 0.37 4.97
CA ARG A 84 14.36 0.81 3.60
C ARG A 84 13.22 0.49 2.65
N ALA A 85 12.66 -0.72 2.73
CA ALA A 85 11.53 -1.12 1.92
C ALA A 85 10.30 -0.22 2.18
N ALA A 86 10.04 0.14 3.44
CA ALA A 86 8.95 1.04 3.80
C ALA A 86 9.17 2.47 3.26
N LEU A 87 10.41 2.97 3.22
CA LEU A 87 10.74 4.29 2.67
C LEU A 87 10.74 4.33 1.13
N LEU A 88 10.92 3.18 0.47
CA LEU A 88 10.82 3.05 -1.00
C LEU A 88 9.38 2.85 -1.47
N ALA A 89 8.51 2.35 -0.60
CA ALA A 89 7.11 2.16 -0.93
C ALA A 89 6.41 3.51 -1.13
N SER A 90 5.38 3.54 -1.98
CA SER A 90 4.48 4.67 -2.06
C SER A 90 3.89 4.96 -0.67
N PRO A 91 3.85 6.22 -0.20
CA PRO A 91 3.23 6.57 1.08
C PRO A 91 1.76 6.14 1.16
N HIS A 92 1.08 6.06 0.01
CA HIS A 92 -0.33 5.69 -0.10
C HIS A 92 -0.53 4.56 -1.11
N SER A 93 -1.41 3.61 -0.76
CA SER A 93 -1.82 2.52 -1.66
C SER A 93 -2.92 2.98 -2.60
N LEU A 94 -2.76 2.70 -3.90
CA LEU A 94 -3.83 2.89 -4.89
C LEU A 94 -4.78 1.69 -4.98
N LYS A 95 -4.44 0.56 -4.34
CA LYS A 95 -5.33 -0.61 -4.25
C LYS A 95 -6.47 -0.28 -3.29
N SER A 96 -7.71 -0.35 -3.75
CA SER A 96 -8.89 0.01 -2.96
C SER A 96 -10.13 -0.78 -3.40
N ASP A 97 -10.83 -1.38 -2.43
CA ASP A 97 -12.13 -2.03 -2.66
C ASP A 97 -13.17 -1.03 -3.19
N PHE A 98 -13.01 0.26 -2.84
CA PHE A 98 -13.85 1.33 -3.38
C PHE A 98 -13.73 1.43 -4.91
N SER A 99 -12.52 1.26 -5.46
CA SER A 99 -12.29 1.29 -6.91
C SER A 99 -13.01 0.15 -7.61
N PHE A 100 -13.08 -1.04 -7.00
CA PHE A 100 -13.88 -2.16 -7.50
C PHE A 100 -15.38 -1.85 -7.41
N ALA A 101 -15.86 -1.43 -6.24
CA ALA A 101 -17.27 -1.10 -5.99
C ALA A 101 -17.80 -0.01 -6.92
N LEU A 102 -16.95 0.91 -7.38
CA LEU A 102 -17.33 1.95 -8.34
C LEU A 102 -17.80 1.38 -9.69
N GLY A 103 -17.21 0.27 -10.15
CA GLY A 103 -17.64 -0.42 -11.38
C GLY A 103 -19.04 -1.03 -11.26
N ASP A 104 -19.39 -1.51 -10.06
CA ASP A 104 -20.66 -2.14 -9.76
C ASP A 104 -21.73 -1.17 -9.23
N ALA A 105 -21.36 0.07 -8.93
CA ALA A 105 -22.27 1.06 -8.35
C ALA A 105 -23.52 1.28 -9.21
N GLN A 106 -23.45 1.04 -10.52
CA GLN A 106 -24.60 1.09 -11.43
C GLN A 106 -25.76 0.17 -11.02
N PHE A 107 -25.49 -0.91 -10.30
CA PHE A 107 -26.49 -1.89 -9.84
C PHE A 107 -27.27 -1.42 -8.60
N LEU A 108 -26.87 -0.31 -7.98
CA LEU A 108 -27.61 0.33 -6.90
C LEU A 108 -28.62 1.35 -7.45
N ALA A 109 -29.66 1.67 -6.68
CA ALA A 109 -30.55 2.79 -7.03
C ALA A 109 -29.79 4.13 -7.00
N ALA A 110 -30.19 5.09 -7.83
CA ALA A 110 -29.50 6.39 -7.92
C ALA A 110 -29.49 7.14 -6.58
N GLU A 111 -30.61 7.10 -5.85
CA GLU A 111 -30.76 7.71 -4.52
C GLU A 111 -29.92 6.98 -3.46
N GLU A 112 -29.71 5.68 -3.62
CA GLU A 112 -28.84 4.90 -2.73
C GLU A 112 -27.37 5.23 -2.99
N ARG A 113 -26.94 5.26 -4.25
CA ARG A 113 -25.58 5.70 -4.63
C ARG A 113 -25.25 7.06 -4.06
N ASP A 114 -26.10 8.07 -4.31
CA ASP A 114 -25.86 9.44 -3.85
C ASP A 114 -25.77 9.51 -2.32
N ARG A 115 -26.66 8.79 -1.62
CA ARG A 115 -26.66 8.72 -0.16
C ARG A 115 -25.37 8.11 0.39
N LEU A 116 -24.89 7.01 -0.19
CA LEU A 116 -23.64 6.35 0.22
C LEU A 116 -22.42 7.26 -0.03
N LEU A 117 -22.35 7.92 -1.19
CA LEU A 117 -21.29 8.89 -1.49
C LEU A 117 -21.33 10.07 -0.51
N CYS A 118 -22.52 10.60 -0.18
CA CYS A 118 -22.68 11.64 0.82
C CYS A 118 -22.26 11.20 2.22
N GLN A 119 -22.57 9.96 2.62
CA GLN A 119 -22.12 9.39 3.89
C GLN A 119 -20.58 9.30 3.94
N ASN A 120 -19.95 8.84 2.85
CA ASN A 120 -18.50 8.78 2.75
C ASN A 120 -17.85 10.17 2.83
N MET A 121 -18.40 11.17 2.11
CA MET A 121 -17.92 12.56 2.20
C MET A 121 -17.99 13.10 3.63
N ARG A 122 -19.12 12.92 4.34
CA ARG A 122 -19.25 13.35 5.74
C ARG A 122 -18.23 12.68 6.67
N HIS A 123 -17.93 11.40 6.43
CA HIS A 123 -16.91 10.68 7.19
C HIS A 123 -15.51 11.29 6.94
N LEU A 124 -15.16 11.58 5.69
CA LEU A 124 -13.89 12.22 5.34
C LEU A 124 -13.78 13.66 5.87
N GLU A 125 -14.86 14.42 5.88
CA GLU A 125 -14.91 15.76 6.50
C GLU A 125 -14.65 15.70 8.02
N GLU A 126 -15.20 14.69 8.70
CA GLU A 126 -14.93 14.48 10.12
C GLU A 126 -13.46 14.10 10.36
N LEU A 127 -12.92 13.18 9.56
CA LEU A 127 -11.49 12.82 9.61
C LEU A 127 -10.59 14.03 9.34
N GLN A 128 -10.96 14.89 8.38
CA GLN A 128 -10.23 16.11 8.08
C GLN A 128 -10.18 17.04 9.30
N ARG A 129 -11.31 17.25 9.99
CA ARG A 129 -11.38 18.08 11.21
C ARG A 129 -10.47 17.51 12.30
N LEU A 130 -10.51 16.19 12.52
CA LEU A 130 -9.68 15.51 13.50
C LEU A 130 -8.18 15.66 13.18
N TRP A 131 -7.78 15.50 11.92
CA TRP A 131 -6.37 15.65 11.54
C TRP A 131 -5.87 17.09 11.59
N GLN A 132 -6.71 18.07 11.25
CA GLN A 132 -6.36 19.49 11.41
C GLN A 132 -6.13 19.84 12.88
N ALA A 133 -6.98 19.36 13.80
CA ALA A 133 -6.77 19.53 15.22
C ALA A 133 -5.47 18.84 15.70
N GLY A 134 -5.19 17.64 15.20
CA GLY A 134 -3.95 16.92 15.49
C GLY A 134 -2.68 17.66 15.04
N LEU A 135 -2.71 18.26 13.84
CA LEU A 135 -1.60 19.06 13.30
C LEU A 135 -1.32 20.30 14.17
N ALA A 136 -2.36 20.98 14.64
CA ALA A 136 -2.20 22.15 15.51
C ALA A 136 -1.53 21.81 16.85
N VAL A 137 -1.83 20.64 17.41
CA VAL A 137 -1.23 20.15 18.67
C VAL A 137 0.19 19.61 18.45
N LYS A 138 0.46 18.99 17.30
CA LYS A 138 1.74 18.35 16.99
C LYS A 138 2.71 19.25 16.21
N ALA A 139 2.46 20.56 16.15
CA ALA A 139 3.23 21.49 15.33
C ALA A 139 4.74 21.52 15.65
N ASP A 140 5.13 21.20 16.88
CA ASP A 140 6.53 21.18 17.35
C ASP A 140 7.27 19.85 17.11
N HIS A 141 6.66 18.90 16.38
CA HIS A 141 7.32 17.64 16.05
C HIS A 141 8.36 17.79 14.93
N HIS A 142 9.15 16.73 14.70
CA HIS A 142 10.13 16.66 13.62
C HIS A 142 9.51 17.09 12.26
N PRO A 143 10.21 17.88 11.43
CA PRO A 143 9.65 18.42 10.18
C PRO A 143 9.02 17.37 9.25
N ALA A 144 9.57 16.17 9.20
CA ALA A 144 9.00 15.05 8.43
C ALA A 144 7.61 14.61 8.94
N VAL A 145 7.34 14.69 10.24
CA VAL A 145 6.02 14.38 10.82
C VAL A 145 5.00 15.44 10.41
N LYS A 146 5.40 16.72 10.42
CA LYS A 146 4.56 17.81 9.92
C LYS A 146 4.23 17.61 8.44
N ALA A 147 5.23 17.33 7.60
CA ALA A 147 5.05 17.08 6.18
C ALA A 147 4.14 15.86 5.91
N LEU A 148 4.25 14.80 6.72
CA LEU A 148 3.35 13.64 6.65
C LEU A 148 1.88 14.04 6.91
N LEU A 149 1.62 14.76 8.00
CA LEU A 149 0.27 15.21 8.35
C LEU A 149 -0.32 16.16 7.28
N GLU A 150 0.49 17.06 6.74
CA GLU A 150 0.08 17.94 5.63
C GLU A 150 -0.27 17.15 4.36
N ASN A 151 0.50 16.10 4.06
CA ASN A 151 0.23 15.19 2.95
C ASN A 151 -1.06 14.40 3.16
N ASP A 152 -1.33 13.88 4.36
CA ASP A 152 -2.56 13.16 4.67
C ASP A 152 -3.80 14.07 4.54
N LEU A 153 -3.70 15.33 4.98
CA LEU A 153 -4.75 16.33 4.75
C LEU A 153 -4.93 16.67 3.26
N ALA A 154 -3.87 16.64 2.46
CA ALA A 154 -3.97 16.81 1.02
C ALA A 154 -4.69 15.63 0.36
N MET A 155 -4.42 14.40 0.81
CA MET A 155 -5.11 13.20 0.33
C MET A 155 -6.61 13.23 0.63
N ILE A 156 -7.01 13.56 1.86
CA ILE A 156 -8.44 13.67 2.22
C ILE A 156 -9.15 14.72 1.36
N ARG A 157 -8.49 15.87 1.08
CA ARG A 157 -9.04 16.88 0.17
C ARG A 157 -9.18 16.37 -1.26
N ASN A 158 -8.22 15.58 -1.72
CA ASN A 158 -8.29 14.95 -3.03
C ASN A 158 -9.46 13.96 -3.11
N ASP A 159 -9.66 13.15 -2.09
CA ASP A 159 -10.75 12.17 -2.03
C ASP A 159 -12.12 12.86 -1.97
N LEU A 160 -12.28 13.93 -1.19
CA LEU A 160 -13.50 14.74 -1.17
C LEU A 160 -13.82 15.32 -2.56
N ARG A 161 -12.81 15.83 -3.27
CA ARG A 161 -12.96 16.32 -4.65
C ARG A 161 -13.37 15.19 -5.60
N PHE A 162 -12.77 14.03 -5.45
CA PHE A 162 -13.07 12.86 -6.27
C PHE A 162 -14.51 12.37 -6.05
N LEU A 163 -14.95 12.26 -4.79
CA LEU A 163 -16.33 11.91 -4.46
C LEU A 163 -17.33 12.95 -5.00
N GLY A 164 -17.00 14.24 -4.92
CA GLY A 164 -17.81 15.31 -5.54
C GLY A 164 -17.99 15.09 -7.05
N LYS A 165 -16.89 14.81 -7.75
CA LYS A 165 -16.94 14.48 -9.19
C LYS A 165 -17.78 13.24 -9.49
N LEU A 166 -17.69 12.20 -8.66
CA LEU A 166 -18.51 11.00 -8.84
C LEU A 166 -20.01 11.31 -8.71
N ARG A 167 -20.39 12.15 -7.75
CA ARG A 167 -21.79 12.58 -7.59
C ARG A 167 -22.29 13.36 -8.81
N GLU A 168 -21.47 14.25 -9.37
CA GLU A 168 -21.79 14.95 -10.63
C GLU A 168 -21.99 13.98 -11.79
N ILE A 169 -21.10 12.99 -11.93
CA ILE A 169 -21.20 11.94 -12.97
C ILE A 169 -22.52 11.17 -12.83
N TYR A 170 -22.87 10.73 -11.61
CA TYR A 170 -24.11 9.97 -11.39
C TYR A 170 -25.37 10.82 -11.47
N ALA A 171 -25.30 12.13 -11.20
CA ALA A 171 -26.42 13.05 -11.37
C ALA A 171 -26.67 13.38 -12.85
N GLY A 172 -25.60 13.50 -13.65
CA GLY A 172 -25.68 13.73 -15.10
C GLY A 172 -26.06 12.50 -15.92
N ALA A 173 -25.93 11.29 -15.35
CA ALA A 173 -26.41 10.05 -15.93
C ALA A 173 -27.93 9.90 -15.72
N SER A 174 -28.73 10.73 -16.40
CA SER A 174 -30.20 10.63 -16.38
C SER A 174 -30.68 9.41 -17.17
N ALA A 175 -31.46 8.54 -16.52
CA ALA A 175 -32.63 7.74 -16.98
C ALA A 175 -32.65 6.97 -18.32
N ASP A 176 -31.72 7.18 -19.24
CA ASP A 176 -31.52 6.29 -20.37
C ASP A 176 -30.57 5.20 -19.90
N GLY A 177 -31.00 3.94 -19.97
CA GLY A 177 -30.28 2.76 -19.51
C GLY A 177 -28.97 2.48 -20.25
N ALA A 178 -28.11 3.48 -20.42
CA ALA A 178 -26.70 3.32 -20.70
C ALA A 178 -26.07 2.67 -19.47
N SER A 179 -26.14 1.34 -19.44
CA SER A 179 -25.23 0.50 -18.70
C SER A 179 -23.85 1.15 -18.75
N PHE A 180 -23.20 1.39 -17.60
CA PHE A 180 -21.76 1.52 -17.57
C PHE A 180 -21.22 0.24 -18.22
N GLN A 181 -20.91 0.34 -19.51
CA GLN A 181 -20.30 -0.75 -20.24
C GLN A 181 -18.93 -0.88 -19.59
N PRO A 182 -18.57 -2.06 -19.03
CA PRO A 182 -17.21 -2.30 -18.58
C PRO A 182 -16.33 -1.97 -19.78
N VAL A 183 -15.48 -0.95 -19.64
CA VAL A 183 -14.74 -0.51 -20.83
C VAL A 183 -13.74 -1.62 -21.14
N ARG A 184 -13.98 -2.28 -22.27
CA ARG A 184 -13.17 -3.40 -22.75
C ARG A 184 -11.71 -2.96 -22.82
N ALA A 185 -10.80 -3.77 -22.26
CA ALA A 185 -9.36 -3.49 -22.20
C ALA A 185 -8.79 -2.99 -23.53
N THR A 186 -8.13 -1.83 -23.54
CA THR A 186 -7.37 -1.37 -24.72
C THR A 186 -6.06 -0.64 -24.40
N HIS A 187 -5.64 -0.57 -23.14
CA HIS A 187 -4.48 0.26 -22.74
C HIS A 187 -3.57 -0.45 -21.75
N PHE A 188 -2.27 -0.48 -22.04
CA PHE A 188 -1.22 -0.95 -21.15
C PHE A 188 -0.24 0.19 -20.84
N LEU A 189 0.35 0.19 -19.64
CA LEU A 189 1.40 1.11 -19.23
C LEU A 189 2.66 0.31 -18.93
N ILE A 190 3.62 0.31 -19.86
CA ILE A 190 4.90 -0.38 -19.69
C ILE A 190 5.92 0.63 -19.15
N ARG A 191 6.61 0.28 -18.05
CA ARG A 191 7.65 1.11 -17.44
C ARG A 191 8.99 0.33 -17.39
N THR A 192 9.78 0.40 -18.45
CA THR A 192 11.13 -0.19 -18.41
C THR A 192 12.05 0.62 -17.52
N THR A 193 12.61 0.03 -16.46
CA THR A 193 13.54 0.70 -15.53
C THR A 193 14.98 0.22 -15.74
N GLY A 194 15.56 0.57 -16.90
CA GLY A 194 17.02 0.66 -17.12
C GLY A 194 17.88 -0.62 -17.04
N ALA A 195 19.08 -0.54 -17.61
CA ALA A 195 20.10 -1.59 -17.63
C ALA A 195 21.16 -1.38 -16.54
N TYR A 196 21.57 -2.46 -15.86
CA TYR A 196 22.77 -2.49 -15.03
C TYR A 196 24.00 -2.68 -15.94
N ARG A 197 24.69 -1.61 -16.30
CA ARG A 197 26.07 -1.70 -16.81
C ARG A 197 27.04 -1.25 -15.73
N GLU A 198 28.11 -2.02 -15.57
CA GLU A 198 29.18 -1.85 -14.60
C GLU A 198 29.47 -0.37 -14.30
N ASN A 199 29.11 0.06 -13.08
CA ASN A 199 29.42 1.37 -12.48
C ASN A 199 28.89 2.64 -13.18
N SER A 200 27.84 2.57 -14.01
CA SER A 200 27.13 3.78 -14.45
C SER A 200 25.63 3.55 -14.55
N PHE A 201 24.84 4.43 -13.92
CA PHE A 201 23.38 4.39 -13.92
C PHE A 201 22.88 5.34 -15.02
N SER A 202 22.43 4.81 -16.16
CA SER A 202 21.77 5.60 -17.20
C SER A 202 20.26 5.37 -17.14
N TYR A 203 19.51 6.44 -16.88
CA TYR A 203 18.06 6.42 -16.82
C TYR A 203 17.51 6.69 -18.23
N GLU A 204 16.94 5.69 -18.89
CA GLU A 204 16.11 5.89 -20.08
C GLU A 204 14.67 5.49 -19.71
N GLU A 205 13.83 6.49 -19.50
CA GLU A 205 12.43 6.31 -19.22
C GLU A 205 11.67 6.27 -20.55
N THR A 206 11.16 5.10 -20.91
CA THR A 206 10.22 4.98 -22.03
C THR A 206 8.85 4.67 -21.46
N VAL A 207 7.97 5.67 -21.43
CA VAL A 207 6.55 5.50 -21.12
C VAL A 207 5.81 5.35 -22.44
N ALA A 208 5.40 4.13 -22.78
CA ALA A 208 4.51 3.88 -23.90
C ALA A 208 3.08 3.71 -23.39
N ILE A 209 2.19 4.65 -23.77
CA ILE A 209 0.74 4.49 -23.65
C ILE A 209 0.25 4.15 -25.06
N GLY A 210 -0.03 2.87 -25.30
CA GLY A 210 -0.60 2.42 -26.56
C GLY A 210 -2.08 2.10 -26.40
N GLU A 211 -2.94 2.80 -27.15
CA GLU A 211 -4.13 2.17 -27.75
C GLU A 211 -3.62 1.37 -28.95
N HIS A 212 -4.13 0.18 -29.28
CA HIS A 212 -4.30 -0.30 -30.69
C HIS A 212 -4.54 -1.81 -30.85
N GLU A 213 -5.39 -2.14 -31.84
CA GLU A 213 -5.69 -3.46 -32.43
C GLU A 213 -4.55 -4.05 -33.32
N ASN A 214 -3.28 -3.68 -33.12
CA ASN A 214 -2.25 -3.93 -34.15
C ASN A 214 -1.56 -5.30 -34.00
N SER A 215 -1.72 -6.18 -34.99
CA SER A 215 -1.14 -7.55 -35.08
C SER A 215 0.39 -7.61 -34.93
N GLN A 216 1.10 -6.52 -35.26
CA GLN A 216 2.54 -6.40 -35.09
C GLN A 216 2.98 -6.33 -33.61
N TRP A 217 2.13 -5.80 -32.73
CA TRP A 217 2.41 -5.75 -31.30
C TRP A 217 2.33 -7.13 -30.67
N TRP A 218 1.32 -7.95 -31.01
CA TRP A 218 1.22 -9.32 -30.52
C TRP A 218 2.43 -10.17 -30.94
N ALA A 219 2.92 -9.98 -32.17
CA ALA A 219 4.14 -10.63 -32.63
C ALA A 219 5.38 -10.19 -31.82
N TRP A 220 5.52 -8.88 -31.55
CA TRP A 220 6.60 -8.37 -30.71
C TRP A 220 6.49 -8.82 -29.25
N PHE A 221 5.31 -8.76 -28.63
CA PHE A 221 5.04 -9.22 -27.27
C PHE A 221 5.36 -10.71 -27.13
N HIS A 222 4.83 -11.57 -28.01
CA HIS A 222 5.15 -12.99 -28.02
C HIS A 222 6.61 -13.33 -28.34
N SER A 223 7.37 -12.40 -28.93
CA SER A 223 8.81 -12.54 -29.11
C SER A 223 9.64 -12.15 -27.87
N GLN A 224 9.02 -11.51 -26.87
CA GLN A 224 9.69 -11.19 -25.60
C GLN A 224 9.76 -12.43 -24.69
N PRO A 225 10.87 -12.67 -23.96
CA PRO A 225 10.99 -13.76 -22.99
C PRO A 225 9.89 -13.74 -21.91
N ALA A 226 9.33 -12.56 -21.63
CA ALA A 226 8.26 -12.34 -20.66
C ALA A 226 6.90 -12.93 -21.05
N ALA A 227 6.64 -13.21 -22.34
CA ALA A 227 5.32 -13.61 -22.80
C ALA A 227 4.88 -15.01 -22.35
N GLU A 228 5.81 -15.95 -22.18
CA GLU A 228 5.51 -17.29 -21.64
C GLU A 228 5.01 -17.21 -20.19
N PHE A 229 5.47 -16.22 -19.42
CA PHE A 229 5.02 -16.00 -18.05
C PHE A 229 3.55 -15.52 -17.99
N PHE A 230 3.18 -14.56 -18.85
CA PHE A 230 1.80 -14.06 -18.94
C PHE A 230 0.81 -15.12 -19.45
N GLN A 231 1.23 -15.99 -20.38
CA GLN A 231 0.39 -17.11 -20.85
C GLN A 231 0.08 -18.12 -19.73
N ARG A 232 0.99 -18.30 -18.75
CA ARG A 232 0.78 -19.16 -17.58
C ARG A 232 -0.04 -18.49 -16.47
N ALA A 233 0.06 -17.16 -16.30
CA ALA A 233 -0.57 -16.42 -15.21
C ALA A 233 -2.07 -16.12 -15.43
N GLY A 234 -2.54 -16.08 -16.68
CA GLY A 234 -3.96 -15.84 -17.01
C GLY A 234 -4.50 -14.46 -16.54
N ALA A 235 -5.82 -14.30 -16.51
CA ALA A 235 -6.54 -13.07 -16.16
C ALA A 235 -6.34 -12.58 -14.70
N ALA A 236 -5.48 -13.23 -13.91
CA ALA A 236 -5.21 -12.89 -12.51
C ALA A 236 -4.20 -11.75 -12.31
N ALA A 237 -3.58 -11.23 -13.37
CA ALA A 237 -2.48 -10.26 -13.33
C ALA A 237 -2.92 -8.77 -13.33
N VAL A 238 -4.19 -8.48 -13.04
CA VAL A 238 -4.76 -7.12 -13.10
C VAL A 238 -4.21 -6.24 -11.97
N GLY A 239 -3.47 -5.17 -12.30
CA GLY A 239 -3.02 -4.18 -11.32
C GLY A 239 -1.80 -4.59 -10.47
N GLU A 240 -1.09 -5.64 -10.87
CA GLU A 240 0.18 -6.02 -10.28
C GLU A 240 1.35 -5.41 -11.07
N CYS A 241 2.34 -4.88 -10.35
CA CYS A 241 3.62 -4.45 -10.93
C CYS A 241 4.54 -5.67 -10.94
N PHE A 242 4.94 -6.10 -12.13
CA PHE A 242 5.84 -7.24 -12.30
C PHE A 242 7.25 -6.73 -12.58
N THR A 243 8.21 -7.16 -11.77
CA THR A 243 9.63 -6.91 -12.02
C THR A 243 10.22 -8.13 -12.71
N ILE A 244 10.61 -7.98 -13.98
CA ILE A 244 11.28 -9.03 -14.74
C ILE A 244 12.75 -8.62 -14.85
N ALA A 245 13.62 -9.45 -14.28
CA ALA A 245 15.06 -9.33 -14.45
C ALA A 245 15.50 -10.25 -15.59
N ASP A 246 16.09 -9.71 -16.64
CA ASP A 246 16.75 -10.50 -17.67
C ASP A 246 18.23 -10.71 -17.29
N PRO A 247 18.64 -11.94 -16.94
CA PRO A 247 20.02 -12.22 -16.54
C PRO A 247 21.04 -12.03 -17.67
N GLN A 248 20.63 -12.14 -18.93
CA GLN A 248 21.53 -12.02 -20.08
C GLN A 248 21.81 -10.57 -20.45
N SER A 249 20.79 -9.71 -20.40
CA SER A 249 20.94 -8.27 -20.70
C SER A 249 21.20 -7.38 -19.48
N LYS A 250 21.15 -7.94 -18.26
CA LYS A 250 21.26 -7.21 -16.98
C LYS A 250 20.24 -6.05 -16.88
N THR A 251 19.07 -6.18 -17.50
CA THR A 251 18.00 -5.18 -17.42
C THR A 251 16.95 -5.57 -16.40
N VAL A 252 16.39 -4.56 -15.73
CA VAL A 252 15.20 -4.72 -14.89
C VAL A 252 14.05 -4.01 -15.59
N THR A 253 12.99 -4.74 -15.88
CA THR A 253 11.79 -4.18 -16.52
C THR A 253 10.63 -4.27 -15.55
N GLU A 254 10.01 -3.12 -15.23
CA GLU A 254 8.74 -3.08 -14.51
C GLU A 254 7.57 -3.02 -15.50
N ILE A 255 6.72 -4.05 -15.49
CA ILE A 255 5.52 -4.07 -16.32
C ILE A 255 4.32 -3.83 -15.40
N VAL A 256 3.60 -2.73 -15.62
CA VAL A 256 2.34 -2.46 -14.94
C VAL A 256 1.19 -2.79 -15.90
N ALA A 257 0.65 -3.99 -15.75
CA ALA A 257 -0.51 -4.40 -16.53
C ALA A 257 -1.78 -3.77 -15.92
N ILE A 258 -2.29 -2.70 -16.53
CA ILE A 258 -3.62 -2.16 -16.22
C ILE A 258 -4.62 -2.97 -17.06
N VAL A 259 -5.18 -4.02 -16.48
CA VAL A 259 -6.24 -4.78 -17.14
C VAL A 259 -7.58 -4.12 -16.85
N LYS A 260 -8.44 -4.11 -17.85
CA LYS A 260 -9.84 -3.73 -17.71
C LYS A 260 -10.70 -4.94 -18.07
N ALA A 261 -11.51 -5.40 -17.12
CA ALA A 261 -12.46 -6.48 -17.34
C ALA A 261 -13.49 -6.07 -18.42
#